data_AF-V4PI44-F1
#
_entry.id   AF-V4PI44-F1
#
_cell.length_a   1.000
_cell.length_b   1.000
_cell.length_c   1.000
_cell.angle_alpha   90.00
_cell.angle_beta   90.00
_cell.angle_gamma   90.00
#
_symmetry.space_group_name_H-M   'P 1'
#
loop_
_entity.id
_entity.type
_entity.pdbx_description
1 polymer ?
#
loop_
_entity_poly.entity_id
_entity_poly.type
_entity_poly.pdbx_seq_one_letter_code
_entity_poly.pdbx_strand_id
1 'polypeptide(L)'
;MTPEARRGLLRAFTDRMLLKITAMDDPEDMPSVERAVRVAAVIECIYSRCDRAAPDPFQQQAERARQESEAIKARVALANTLEWGEKRRRDLGPWWDAAQNATQNAAALPTPQPASAGTPAPAGASALKRSRAEVDNIDYTGAILKARADLGLTAPSAKKPPPPA
;
A
#
# COMPACT_ATOMS: atom_id res chain seq x y z
N MET A 1 -16.14 -26.71 -29.22
CA MET A 1 -16.67 -25.37 -29.55
C MET A 1 -15.56 -24.35 -29.33
N THR A 2 -15.13 -23.62 -30.36
CA THR A 2 -14.03 -22.63 -30.26
C THR A 2 -14.49 -21.36 -29.54
N PRO A 3 -13.57 -20.52 -29.01
CA PRO A 3 -13.92 -19.24 -28.41
C PRO A 3 -14.69 -18.32 -29.38
N GLU A 4 -14.30 -18.30 -30.65
CA GLU A 4 -15.00 -17.52 -31.67
C GLU A 4 -16.43 -18.01 -31.93
N ALA A 5 -16.63 -19.32 -32.04
CA ALA A 5 -17.97 -19.88 -32.19
C ALA A 5 -18.87 -19.55 -30.99
N ARG A 6 -18.31 -19.52 -29.77
CA ARG A 6 -19.03 -19.10 -28.56
C ARG A 6 -19.42 -17.63 -28.59
N ARG A 7 -18.50 -16.75 -29.02
CA ARG A 7 -18.78 -15.31 -29.19
C ARG A 7 -19.88 -15.07 -30.23
N GLY A 8 -19.84 -15.79 -31.35
CA GLY A 8 -20.87 -15.69 -32.39
C GLY A 8 -22.27 -16.06 -31.88
N LEU A 9 -22.38 -17.16 -31.12
CA LEU A 9 -23.65 -17.57 -30.51
C LEU A 9 -24.17 -16.55 -29.49
N LEU A 10 -23.28 -16.01 -28.64
CA LEU A 10 -23.64 -14.98 -27.67
C LEU A 10 -24.10 -13.70 -28.37
N ARG A 11 -23.39 -13.26 -29.42
CA ARG A 11 -23.78 -12.08 -30.20
C ARG A 11 -25.18 -12.26 -30.81
N ALA A 12 -25.42 -13.38 -31.48
CA ALA A 12 -26.71 -13.67 -32.10
C ALA A 12 -27.86 -13.77 -31.07
N PHE A 13 -27.58 -14.25 -29.86
CA PHE A 13 -28.55 -14.24 -28.77
C PHE A 13 -28.84 -12.81 -28.29
N THR A 14 -27.81 -12.00 -28.10
CA THR A 14 -27.94 -10.59 -27.71
C THR A 14 -28.68 -9.77 -28.77
N ASP A 15 -28.43 -10.01 -30.06
CA ASP A 15 -29.17 -9.36 -31.16
C ASP A 15 -30.68 -9.64 -31.04
N ARG A 16 -31.07 -10.86 -30.68
CA ARG A 16 -32.49 -11.22 -30.44
C ARG A 16 -33.05 -10.53 -29.20
N MET A 17 -32.26 -10.38 -28.14
CA MET A 17 -32.69 -9.63 -26.95
C MET A 17 -32.90 -8.16 -27.27
N LEU A 18 -31.99 -7.57 -28.05
CA LEU A 18 -32.08 -6.17 -28.45
C LEU A 18 -33.35 -5.93 -29.27
N LEU A 19 -33.62 -6.78 -30.28
CA LEU A 19 -34.86 -6.71 -31.06
C LEU A 19 -36.12 -6.82 -30.21
N LYS A 20 -36.10 -7.64 -29.15
CA LYS A 20 -37.22 -7.78 -28.23
C LYS A 20 -37.45 -6.53 -27.40
N ILE A 21 -36.40 -5.85 -26.96
CA ILE A 21 -36.49 -4.64 -26.14
C ILE A 21 -36.88 -3.43 -26.99
N THR A 22 -36.35 -3.31 -28.21
CA THR A 22 -36.75 -2.23 -29.13
C THR A 22 -38.20 -2.35 -29.58
N ALA A 23 -38.82 -3.52 -29.39
CA ALA A 23 -40.23 -3.77 -29.63
C ALA A 23 -41.09 -3.67 -28.36
N MET A 24 -40.51 -3.34 -27.20
CA MET A 24 -41.27 -3.07 -25.98
C MET A 24 -41.83 -1.64 -26.03
N ASP A 25 -43.02 -1.47 -25.48
CA ASP A 25 -43.60 -0.15 -25.24
C ASP A 25 -42.72 0.67 -24.29
N ASP A 26 -42.81 2.00 -24.40
CA ASP A 26 -42.06 2.89 -23.52
C ASP A 26 -42.48 2.67 -22.05
N PRO A 27 -41.52 2.63 -21.12
CA PRO A 27 -41.82 2.40 -19.71
C PRO A 27 -42.59 3.59 -19.12
N GLU A 28 -43.81 3.34 -18.66
CA GLU A 28 -44.70 4.35 -18.05
C GLU A 28 -44.36 4.66 -16.58
N ASP A 29 -43.58 3.80 -15.92
CA ASP A 29 -43.21 3.95 -14.50
C ASP A 29 -41.70 3.78 -14.24
N MET A 30 -41.24 4.37 -13.13
CA MET A 30 -39.83 4.32 -12.73
C MET A 30 -39.28 2.88 -12.55
N PRO A 31 -40.02 1.93 -11.95
CA PRO A 31 -39.57 0.54 -11.86
C PRO A 31 -39.35 -0.13 -13.24
N SER A 32 -40.17 0.18 -14.24
CA SER A 32 -40.00 -0.34 -15.60
C SER A 32 -38.79 0.29 -16.29
N VAL A 33 -38.55 1.60 -16.07
CA VAL A 33 -37.32 2.27 -16.54
C VAL A 33 -36.08 1.57 -15.98
N GLU A 34 -36.02 1.33 -14.67
CA GLU A 34 -34.88 0.64 -14.05
C GLU A 34 -34.66 -0.77 -14.59
N ARG A 35 -35.75 -1.48 -14.90
CA ARG A 35 -35.68 -2.80 -15.52
C ARG A 35 -35.10 -2.69 -16.93
N ALA A 36 -35.59 -1.76 -17.75
CA ALA A 36 -35.10 -1.53 -19.10
C ALA A 36 -33.60 -1.17 -19.11
N VAL A 37 -33.18 -0.25 -18.23
CA VAL A 37 -31.76 0.14 -18.09
C VAL A 37 -30.88 -1.05 -17.69
N ARG A 38 -31.34 -1.88 -16.73
CA ARG A 38 -30.58 -3.09 -16.35
C ARG A 38 -30.40 -4.05 -17.51
N VAL A 39 -31.45 -4.27 -18.29
CA VAL A 39 -31.35 -5.18 -19.45
C VAL A 39 -30.45 -4.57 -20.54
N ALA A 40 -30.54 -3.27 -20.79
CA ALA A 40 -29.63 -2.57 -21.70
C ALA A 40 -28.16 -2.68 -21.27
N ALA A 41 -27.86 -2.50 -19.98
CA ALA A 41 -26.52 -2.67 -19.43
C ALA A 41 -25.99 -4.11 -19.59
N VAL A 42 -26.85 -5.12 -19.43
CA VAL A 42 -26.48 -6.52 -19.69
C VAL A 42 -26.15 -6.75 -21.16
N ILE A 43 -26.96 -6.20 -22.08
CA ILE A 43 -26.73 -6.29 -23.52
C ILE A 43 -25.39 -5.67 -23.90
N GLU A 44 -25.11 -4.45 -23.41
CA GLU A 44 -23.85 -3.75 -23.65
C GLU A 44 -22.65 -4.55 -23.10
N CYS A 45 -22.79 -5.12 -21.90
CA CYS A 45 -21.75 -5.95 -21.30
C CYS A 45 -21.44 -7.19 -22.16
N ILE A 46 -22.46 -7.82 -22.75
CA ILE A 46 -22.26 -8.98 -23.62
C ILE A 46 -21.57 -8.54 -24.92
N TYR A 47 -21.99 -7.47 -25.57
CA TYR A 47 -21.30 -6.95 -26.76
C TYR A 47 -19.84 -6.59 -26.47
N SER A 48 -19.57 -5.88 -25.37
CA SER A 48 -18.20 -5.54 -24.95
C SER A 48 -17.31 -6.77 -24.77
N ARG A 49 -17.85 -7.87 -24.23
CA ARG A 49 -17.13 -9.14 -24.09
C ARG A 49 -16.92 -9.87 -25.41
N CYS A 50 -17.90 -9.80 -26.31
CA CYS A 50 -17.80 -10.37 -27.65
C CYS A 50 -16.82 -9.60 -28.54
N ASP A 51 -16.78 -8.27 -28.42
CA ASP A 51 -15.93 -7.37 -29.21
C ASP A 51 -14.54 -7.18 -28.61
N ARG A 52 -14.32 -7.64 -27.36
CA ARG A 52 -12.97 -7.74 -26.80
C ARG A 52 -12.13 -8.65 -27.67
N ALA A 53 -11.24 -8.02 -28.44
CA ALA A 53 -10.14 -8.72 -29.09
C ALA A 53 -9.42 -9.58 -28.05
N ALA A 54 -9.02 -10.78 -28.45
CA ALA A 54 -8.14 -11.57 -27.61
C ALA A 54 -6.93 -10.69 -27.30
N PRO A 55 -6.53 -10.52 -26.02
CA PRO A 55 -5.35 -9.74 -25.70
C PRO A 55 -4.18 -10.38 -26.45
N ASP A 56 -3.37 -9.56 -27.13
CA ASP A 56 -2.22 -10.03 -27.88
C ASP A 56 -1.38 -10.96 -26.99
N PRO A 57 -1.06 -12.20 -27.44
CA PRO A 57 -0.26 -13.13 -26.66
C PRO A 57 1.04 -12.52 -26.12
N PHE A 58 1.64 -11.56 -26.84
CA PHE A 58 2.83 -10.85 -26.35
C PHE A 58 2.52 -9.93 -25.16
N GLN A 59 1.39 -9.23 -25.19
CA GLN A 59 0.95 -8.40 -24.06
C GLN A 59 0.61 -9.25 -22.84
N GLN A 60 -0.02 -10.41 -23.03
CA GLN A 60 -0.30 -11.34 -21.93
C GLN A 60 0.98 -11.87 -21.30
N GLN A 61 1.98 -12.22 -22.13
CA GLN A 61 3.26 -12.71 -21.63
C GLN A 61 4.04 -11.61 -20.89
N ALA A 62 4.02 -10.38 -21.41
CA ALA A 62 4.64 -9.24 -20.75
C ALA A 62 4.00 -8.92 -19.39
N GLU A 63 2.67 -8.97 -19.31
CA GLU A 63 1.95 -8.73 -18.05
C GLU A 63 2.22 -9.85 -17.02
N ARG A 64 2.27 -11.11 -17.45
CA ARG A 64 2.69 -12.22 -16.57
C ARG A 64 4.11 -12.03 -16.06
N ALA A 65 5.06 -11.72 -16.93
CA ALA A 65 6.45 -11.48 -16.56
C ALA A 65 6.56 -10.32 -15.56
N ARG A 66 5.77 -9.26 -15.74
CA ARG A 66 5.69 -8.14 -14.79
C ARG A 66 5.21 -8.62 -13.43
N GLN A 67 4.09 -9.33 -13.37
CA GLN A 67 3.52 -9.84 -12.11
C GLN A 67 4.47 -10.79 -11.39
N GLU A 68 5.14 -11.68 -12.13
CA GLU A 68 6.18 -12.56 -11.58
C GLU A 68 7.35 -11.76 -11.00
N SER A 69 7.80 -10.71 -11.70
CA SER A 69 8.87 -9.84 -11.22
C SER A 69 8.48 -9.09 -9.95
N GLU A 70 7.23 -8.63 -9.84
CA GLU A 70 6.69 -7.93 -8.68
C GLU A 70 6.56 -8.90 -7.49
N ALA A 71 6.10 -10.13 -7.73
CA ALA A 71 6.05 -11.18 -6.71
C ALA A 71 7.44 -11.55 -6.18
N ILE A 72 8.44 -11.67 -7.06
CA ILE A 72 9.83 -11.92 -6.64
C ILE A 72 10.35 -10.75 -5.80
N LYS A 73 10.13 -9.50 -6.24
CA LYS A 73 10.53 -8.30 -5.46
C LYS A 73 9.88 -8.28 -4.08
N ALA A 74 8.59 -8.62 -3.98
CA ALA A 74 7.89 -8.69 -2.70
C ALA A 74 8.47 -9.78 -1.78
N ARG A 75 8.79 -10.96 -2.34
CA ARG A 75 9.43 -12.05 -1.59
C ARG A 75 10.82 -11.66 -1.09
N VAL A 76 11.62 -11.00 -1.91
CA VAL A 76 12.96 -10.52 -1.52
C VAL A 76 12.85 -9.43 -0.45
N ALA A 77 11.93 -8.48 -0.60
CA ALA A 77 11.70 -7.45 0.41
C ALA A 77 11.27 -8.06 1.76
N LEU A 78 10.39 -9.07 1.74
CA LEU A 78 10.00 -9.80 2.94
C LEU A 78 11.18 -10.54 3.56
N ALA A 79 11.99 -11.26 2.76
CA ALA A 79 13.17 -11.96 3.26
C ALA A 79 14.15 -10.99 3.94
N ASN A 80 14.42 -9.83 3.33
CA ASN A 80 15.30 -8.81 3.89
C ASN A 80 14.77 -8.23 5.21
N THR A 81 13.46 -7.99 5.30
CA THR A 81 12.86 -7.47 6.55
C THR A 81 12.92 -8.50 7.68
N LEU A 82 12.71 -9.78 7.37
CA LEU A 82 12.83 -10.87 8.33
C LEU A 82 14.28 -11.08 8.78
N GLU A 83 15.24 -11.12 7.84
CA GLU A 83 16.66 -11.27 8.15
C GLU A 83 17.14 -10.12 9.04
N TRP A 84 16.76 -8.88 8.71
CA TRP A 84 17.13 -7.74 9.52
C TRP A 84 16.47 -7.76 10.90
N GLY A 85 15.22 -8.21 10.99
CA GLY A 85 14.53 -8.44 12.26
C GLY A 85 15.22 -9.49 13.13
N GLU A 86 15.67 -10.60 12.53
CA GLU A 86 16.40 -11.65 13.22
C GLU A 86 17.78 -11.19 13.67
N LYS A 87 18.54 -10.52 12.80
CA LYS A 87 19.84 -9.95 13.13
C LYS A 87 19.72 -8.97 14.29
N ARG A 88 18.75 -8.05 14.22
CA ARG A 88 18.49 -7.09 15.30
C ARG A 88 18.12 -7.79 16.61
N ARG A 89 17.29 -8.84 16.58
CA ARG A 89 16.96 -9.64 17.77
C ARG A 89 18.21 -10.27 18.36
N ARG A 90 19.10 -10.81 17.53
CA ARG A 90 20.36 -11.43 17.95
C ARG A 90 21.31 -10.41 18.57
N ASP A 91 21.48 -9.25 17.93
CA ASP A 91 22.41 -8.20 18.34
C ASP A 91 21.96 -7.52 19.65
N LEU A 92 20.65 -7.31 19.83
CA LEU A 92 20.08 -6.67 21.02
C LEU A 92 19.79 -7.65 22.16
N GLY A 93 19.65 -8.95 21.85
CA GLY A 93 19.52 -10.03 22.82
C GLY A 93 18.48 -9.75 23.92
N PRO A 94 18.83 -9.87 25.22
CA PRO A 94 17.89 -9.72 26.33
C PRO A 94 17.16 -8.37 26.39
N TRP A 95 17.75 -7.31 25.86
CA TRP A 95 17.12 -5.99 25.82
C TRP A 95 15.90 -5.97 24.88
N TRP A 96 15.96 -6.71 23.77
CA TRP A 96 14.86 -6.81 22.81
C TRP A 96 13.63 -7.48 23.44
N ASP A 97 13.84 -8.57 24.17
CA ASP A 97 12.77 -9.31 24.84
C ASP A 97 12.15 -8.48 25.98
N ALA A 98 12.98 -7.76 26.74
CA ALA A 98 12.50 -6.85 27.78
C ALA A 98 11.66 -5.69 27.20
N ALA A 99 12.07 -5.10 26.08
CA ALA A 99 11.34 -4.02 25.41
C ALA A 99 9.99 -4.49 24.83
N GLN A 100 9.94 -5.70 24.25
CA GLN A 100 8.68 -6.29 23.79
C GLN A 100 7.72 -6.54 24.95
N ASN A 101 8.20 -7.14 26.05
CA ASN A 101 7.38 -7.39 27.23
C ASN A 101 6.86 -6.09 27.85
N ALA A 102 7.69 -5.04 27.91
CA ALA A 102 7.25 -3.71 28.37
C ALA A 102 6.16 -3.12 27.46
N THR A 103 6.28 -3.30 26.14
CA THR A 103 5.29 -2.80 25.17
C THR A 103 3.97 -3.57 25.25
N GLN A 104 4.01 -4.90 25.37
CA GLN A 104 2.83 -5.74 25.52
C GLN A 104 2.11 -5.48 26.85
N ASN A 105 2.87 -5.30 27.94
CA ASN A 105 2.31 -4.96 29.24
C ASN A 105 1.69 -3.55 29.26
N ALA A 106 2.30 -2.59 28.55
CA ALA A 106 1.72 -1.25 28.38
C ALA A 106 0.44 -1.25 27.54
N ALA A 107 0.32 -2.13 26.55
CA ALA A 107 -0.89 -2.29 25.74
C ALA A 107 -2.02 -3.07 26.45
N ALA A 108 -1.67 -3.86 27.48
CA ALA A 108 -2.63 -4.61 28.30
C ALA A 108 -3.22 -3.79 29.48
N LEU A 109 -2.69 -2.59 29.75
CA LEU A 109 -3.27 -1.67 30.72
C LEU A 109 -4.52 -1.00 30.11
N PRO A 110 -5.66 -0.96 30.82
CA PRO A 110 -6.82 -0.22 30.37
C PRO A 110 -6.43 1.27 30.26
N THR A 111 -6.68 1.85 29.09
CA THR A 111 -6.49 3.28 28.81
C THR A 111 -7.11 4.11 29.94
N PRO A 112 -6.34 4.89 30.72
CA PRO A 112 -6.96 5.79 31.68
C PRO A 112 -7.75 6.83 30.89
N GLN A 113 -9.06 6.89 31.14
CA GLN A 113 -9.92 7.98 30.69
C GLN A 113 -9.30 9.33 31.09
N PRO A 114 -9.36 10.37 30.24
CA PRO A 114 -8.90 11.69 30.63
C PRO A 114 -9.84 12.23 31.72
N ALA A 115 -9.40 12.18 32.97
CA ALA A 115 -10.11 12.83 34.07
C ALA A 115 -10.05 14.35 33.87
N SER A 116 -11.22 14.97 33.91
CA SER A 116 -11.45 16.39 33.71
C SER A 116 -10.80 17.26 34.80
N ALA A 117 -10.63 18.54 34.44
CA ALA A 117 -9.96 19.63 35.14
C ALA A 117 -10.10 19.71 36.67
N GLY A 118 -8.99 20.07 37.32
CA GLY A 118 -8.96 20.58 38.69
C GLY A 118 -7.57 21.11 39.07
N THR A 119 -7.36 22.42 38.97
CA THR A 119 -6.18 23.12 39.53
C THR A 119 -6.32 23.22 41.05
N PRO A 120 -5.24 22.97 41.81
CA PRO A 120 -4.80 24.00 42.76
C PRO A 120 -3.28 24.24 42.72
N ALA A 121 -2.90 25.48 43.06
CA ALA A 121 -1.55 26.05 43.00
C ALA A 121 -0.73 25.77 44.29
N PRO A 122 0.46 26.38 44.51
CA PRO A 122 1.75 25.70 44.41
C PRO A 122 2.50 25.62 45.75
N ALA A 123 3.15 24.50 46.07
CA ALA A 123 4.22 24.48 47.08
C ALA A 123 5.07 23.22 46.96
N GLY A 124 6.39 23.41 46.95
CA GLY A 124 7.38 22.35 47.17
C GLY A 124 7.96 21.75 45.90
N ALA A 125 8.89 22.47 45.26
CA ALA A 125 9.80 21.90 44.28
C ALA A 125 10.70 20.85 44.95
N SER A 126 10.22 19.62 45.08
CA SER A 126 11.08 18.46 45.29
C SER A 126 11.82 18.23 43.99
N ALA A 127 13.07 18.69 43.95
CA ALA A 127 13.97 18.52 42.82
C ALA A 127 14.10 17.04 42.46
N LEU A 128 13.39 16.60 41.41
CA LEU A 128 13.74 15.39 40.69
C LEU A 128 15.15 15.63 40.15
N LYS A 129 16.16 15.00 40.76
CA LYS A 129 17.50 14.93 40.19
C LYS A 129 17.38 14.19 38.86
N ARG A 130 17.23 14.94 37.77
CA ARG A 130 17.55 14.44 36.43
C ARG A 130 19.05 14.19 36.43
N SER A 131 19.44 12.95 36.68
CA SER A 131 20.75 12.46 36.25
C SER A 131 20.75 12.56 34.73
N ARG A 132 21.30 13.68 34.22
CA ARG A 132 21.64 13.84 32.82
C ARG A 132 22.71 12.80 32.54
N ALA A 133 22.31 11.63 32.06
CA ALA A 133 23.26 10.72 31.44
C ALA A 133 23.94 11.51 30.33
N GLU A 134 25.25 11.65 30.44
CA GLU A 134 26.09 12.21 29.41
C GLU A 134 25.96 11.26 28.21
N VAL A 135 25.13 11.63 27.25
CA VAL A 135 25.00 10.89 26.00
C VAL A 135 26.26 11.24 25.22
N ASP A 136 27.22 10.32 25.22
CA ASP A 136 28.32 10.34 24.27
C ASP A 136 27.71 10.27 22.87
N ASN A 137 27.59 11.44 22.23
CA ASN A 137 27.19 11.51 20.83
C ASN A 137 28.35 10.94 20.01
N ILE A 138 28.25 9.66 19.65
CA ILE A 138 29.21 9.02 18.76
C ILE A 138 29.10 9.69 17.39
N ASP A 139 30.17 10.39 17.00
CA ASP A 139 30.25 11.03 15.69
C ASP A 139 30.54 9.99 14.60
N TYR A 140 29.49 9.60 13.89
CA TYR A 140 29.57 8.65 12.78
C TYR A 140 30.04 9.28 11.46
N THR A 141 30.41 10.57 11.44
CA THR A 141 30.82 11.27 10.22
C THR A 141 31.96 10.56 9.49
N GLY A 142 32.95 10.04 10.22
CA GLY A 142 34.07 9.29 9.62
C GLY A 142 33.63 7.97 8.97
N ALA A 143 32.72 7.24 9.60
CA ALA A 143 32.19 5.98 9.07
C ALA A 143 31.36 6.21 7.79
N ILE A 144 30.59 7.30 7.76
CA ILE A 144 29.76 7.68 6.61
C ILE A 144 30.65 8.10 5.42
N LEU A 145 31.72 8.86 5.67
CA LEU A 145 32.66 9.26 4.61
C LEU A 145 33.41 8.06 4.03
N LYS A 146 33.82 7.10 4.86
CA LYS A 146 34.46 5.87 4.39
C LYS A 146 33.51 5.02 3.54
N ALA A 147 32.28 4.80 4.00
CA ALA A 147 31.27 4.05 3.25
C ALA A 147 30.95 4.69 1.89
N ARG A 148 30.98 6.03 1.80
CA ARG A 148 30.81 6.75 0.53
C ARG A 148 31.99 6.54 -0.42
N ALA A 149 33.21 6.57 0.09
CA ALA A 149 34.41 6.32 -0.70
C ALA A 149 34.44 4.88 -1.25
N ASP A 150 34.06 3.88 -0.44
CA ASP A 150 33.99 2.47 -0.85
C ASP A 150 32.93 2.24 -1.94
N LEU A 151 31.89 3.08 -1.99
CA LEU A 151 30.84 3.07 -3.02
C LEU A 151 31.17 3.96 -4.23
N GLY A 152 32.36 4.59 -4.28
CA GLY A 152 32.78 5.47 -5.38
C GLY A 152 31.99 6.78 -5.49
N LEU A 153 31.26 7.18 -4.44
CA LEU A 153 30.44 8.37 -4.42
C LEU A 153 31.26 9.56 -3.91
N THR A 154 31.63 10.49 -4.81
CA THR A 154 32.29 11.74 -4.42
C THR A 154 31.31 12.72 -3.77
N ALA A 155 31.80 13.51 -2.81
CA ALA A 155 30.98 14.50 -2.10
C ALA A 155 30.38 15.52 -3.09
N PRO A 156 29.10 15.95 -2.89
CA PRO A 156 28.55 17.03 -3.69
C PRO A 156 29.37 18.29 -3.45
N SER A 157 29.97 18.82 -4.52
CA SER A 157 30.64 20.12 -4.52
C SER A 157 29.67 21.18 -3.99
N ALA A 158 30.03 21.84 -2.90
CA ALA A 158 29.25 22.93 -2.34
C ALA A 158 29.10 24.02 -3.41
N LYS A 159 27.89 24.18 -3.95
CA LYS A 159 27.56 25.32 -4.81
C LYS A 159 27.76 26.59 -3.98
N LYS A 160 28.76 27.37 -4.35
CA LYS A 160 29.05 28.71 -3.82
C LYS A 160 27.77 29.56 -3.86
N PRO A 161 27.36 30.21 -2.75
CA PRO A 161 26.19 31.08 -2.77
C PRO A 161 26.46 32.30 -3.68
N PRO A 162 25.44 32.78 -4.43
CA PRO A 162 25.59 33.98 -5.24
C PRO A 162 25.82 35.23 -4.36
N PRO A 163 26.58 36.23 -4.83
CA PRO A 163 26.85 37.44 -4.06
C PRO A 163 25.56 38.27 -3.86
N PRO A 164 25.46 39.02 -2.76
CA PRO A 164 24.31 39.87 -2.48
C PRO A 164 24.19 41.01 -3.50
N ALA A 165 22.95 41.37 -3.79
CA ALA A 165 22.52 42.36 -4.79
C ALA A 165 23.08 43.76 -4.55
#